data_AF-A0A926S1G1-F1
#
_entry.id   AF-A0A926S1G1-F1
#
_cell.length_a   1.000
_cell.length_b   1.000
_cell.length_c   1.000
_cell.angle_alpha   90.00
_cell.angle_beta   90.00
_cell.angle_gamma   90.00
#
_symmetry.space_group_name_H-M   'P 1'
#
loop_
_entity.id
_entity.type
_entity.pdbx_description
1 polymer ?
#
loop_
_entity_poly.entity_id
_entity_poly.type
_entity_poly.pdbx_seq_one_letter_code
_entity_poly.pdbx_strand_id
1 'polypeptide(L)'
;MAQQPAKPVTTTKTTPVSTPVQFIFGKENYRLLIASIAIVAFGFVLMSGTTDIYSTTKIVIAPIVVLAGFGLGFYAILKKPSAN
;
A
#
# COMPACT_ATOMS: atom_id res chain seq x y z
N MET A 1 -59.90 2.92 -33.26
CA MET A 1 -58.47 3.30 -33.29
C MET A 1 -58.22 4.25 -32.13
N ALA A 2 -57.82 3.73 -30.96
CA ALA A 2 -57.47 4.53 -29.81
C ALA A 2 -55.95 4.48 -29.62
N GLN A 3 -55.30 5.63 -29.72
CA GLN A 3 -53.87 5.77 -29.46
C GLN A 3 -53.66 5.65 -27.95
N GLN A 4 -52.88 4.67 -27.52
CA GLN A 4 -52.47 4.51 -26.13
C GLN A 4 -51.35 5.53 -25.85
N PRO A 5 -51.45 6.38 -24.81
CA PRO A 5 -50.39 7.33 -24.49
C PRO A 5 -49.17 6.56 -23.99
N ALA A 6 -48.02 6.85 -24.60
CA ALA A 6 -46.73 6.30 -24.20
C ALA A 6 -46.49 6.56 -22.71
N LYS A 7 -46.22 5.49 -21.96
CA LYS A 7 -45.80 5.59 -20.55
C LYS A 7 -44.52 6.44 -20.48
N PRO A 8 -44.34 7.27 -19.44
CA PRO A 8 -43.17 8.13 -19.33
C PRO A 8 -41.92 7.25 -19.26
N VAL A 9 -41.01 7.43 -20.20
CA VAL A 9 -39.66 6.88 -20.11
C VAL A 9 -39.00 7.57 -18.93
N THR A 10 -38.92 6.87 -17.80
CA THR A 10 -38.12 7.30 -16.65
C THR A 10 -36.70 7.47 -17.16
N THR A 11 -36.32 8.73 -17.39
CA THR A 11 -34.94 9.10 -17.67
C THR A 11 -34.18 8.82 -16.39
N THR A 12 -33.52 7.66 -16.32
CA THR A 12 -32.51 7.36 -15.31
C THR A 12 -31.45 8.44 -15.45
N LYS A 13 -31.53 9.50 -14.64
CA LYS A 13 -30.42 10.44 -14.46
C LYS A 13 -29.22 9.57 -14.08
N THR A 14 -28.29 9.43 -15.01
CA THR A 14 -27.00 8.80 -14.76
C THR A 14 -26.24 9.75 -13.84
N THR A 15 -26.55 9.70 -12.55
CA THR A 15 -25.69 10.30 -11.53
C THR A 15 -24.33 9.65 -11.76
N PRO A 16 -23.26 10.40 -12.06
CA PRO A 16 -21.93 9.81 -12.10
C PRO A 16 -21.74 9.21 -10.72
N VAL A 17 -21.71 7.88 -10.65
CA VAL A 17 -21.39 7.17 -9.41
C VAL A 17 -19.95 7.57 -9.13
N SER A 18 -19.78 8.60 -8.30
CA SER A 18 -18.50 8.91 -7.71
C SER A 18 -18.20 7.76 -6.77
N THR A 19 -17.67 6.66 -7.30
CA THR A 19 -17.18 5.55 -6.50
C THR A 19 -16.17 6.16 -5.55
N PRO A 20 -16.47 6.24 -4.24
CA PRO A 20 -15.51 6.79 -3.31
C PRO A 20 -14.26 5.93 -3.40
N VAL A 21 -13.10 6.56 -3.59
CA VAL A 21 -11.81 5.86 -3.60
C VAL A 21 -11.65 5.24 -2.22
N GLN A 22 -11.93 3.95 -2.12
CA GLN A 22 -11.78 3.21 -0.89
C GLN A 22 -10.31 2.84 -0.73
N PHE A 23 -9.62 3.55 0.15
CA PHE A 23 -8.25 3.21 0.51
C PHE A 23 -8.23 1.86 1.24
N ILE A 24 -7.37 0.95 0.77
CA ILE A 24 -7.20 -0.39 1.37
C ILE A 24 -6.57 -0.31 2.76
N PHE A 25 -5.77 0.74 3.01
CA PHE A 25 -5.05 0.94 4.26
C PHE A 25 -5.42 2.28 4.91
N GLY A 26 -5.45 2.31 6.25
CA GLY A 26 -5.56 3.55 7.01
C GLY A 26 -4.30 4.41 6.88
N LYS A 27 -4.41 5.71 7.18
CA LYS A 27 -3.30 6.68 7.12
C LYS A 27 -2.08 6.22 7.92
N GLU A 28 -2.29 5.64 9.09
CA GLU A 28 -1.21 5.15 9.95
C GLU A 28 -0.47 3.95 9.32
N ASN A 29 -1.20 2.97 8.79
CA ASN A 29 -0.62 1.82 8.09
C ASN A 29 0.18 2.26 6.86
N TYR A 30 -0.29 3.27 6.16
CA TYR A 30 0.43 3.83 5.01
C TYR A 30 1.77 4.45 5.43
N ARG A 31 1.83 5.12 6.58
CA ARG A 31 3.10 5.63 7.14
C ARG A 31 4.04 4.48 7.52
N LEU A 32 3.53 3.43 8.15
CA LEU A 32 4.33 2.23 8.50
C LEU A 32 4.84 1.51 7.25
N LEU A 33 4.04 1.43 6.19
CA LEU A 33 4.44 0.86 4.91
C LEU A 33 5.59 1.66 4.30
N ILE A 34 5.50 2.99 4.24
CA ILE A 34 6.59 3.83 3.73
C ILE A 34 7.86 3.65 4.58
N ALA A 35 7.72 3.61 5.90
CA ALA A 35 8.84 3.37 6.81
C ALA A 35 9.51 2.01 6.53
N SER A 36 8.71 0.96 6.29
CA SER A 36 9.24 -0.38 5.96
C SER A 36 10.05 -0.37 4.67
N ILE A 37 9.57 0.33 3.64
CA ILE A 37 10.28 0.47 2.36
C ILE A 37 11.60 1.21 2.55
N ALA A 38 11.62 2.27 3.36
CA ALA A 38 12.84 3.01 3.67
C ALA A 38 13.88 2.14 4.38
N ILE A 39 13.47 1.30 5.32
CA ILE A 39 14.36 0.36 6.04
C ILE A 39 14.92 -0.70 5.08
N VAL A 40 14.08 -1.28 4.22
CA VAL A 40 14.52 -2.25 3.20
C VAL A 40 15.54 -1.62 2.25
N ALA A 41 15.25 -0.42 1.74
CA ALA A 41 16.17 0.32 0.89
C ALA A 41 17.50 0.60 1.61
N PHE A 42 17.44 1.03 2.88
CA PHE A 42 18.64 1.25 3.69
C PHE A 42 19.47 -0.03 3.88
N GLY A 43 18.83 -1.18 4.11
CA GLY A 43 19.52 -2.48 4.21
C GLY A 43 20.24 -2.86 2.91
N PHE A 44 19.61 -2.62 1.74
CA PHE A 44 20.28 -2.81 0.45
C PHE A 44 21.41 -1.80 0.22
N VAL A 45 21.27 -0.55 0.68
CA VAL A 45 22.35 0.45 0.63
C VAL A 45 23.54 0.02 1.48
N LEU A 46 23.32 -0.54 2.69
CA LEU A 46 24.36 -1.11 3.53
C LEU A 46 25.10 -2.27 2.83
N MET A 47 24.37 -3.09 2.07
CA MET A 47 24.98 -4.14 1.25
C MET A 47 25.80 -3.55 0.09
N SER A 48 25.30 -2.48 -0.53
CA SER A 48 25.95 -1.71 -1.61
C SER A 48 27.24 -1.03 -1.13
N GLY A 49 28.38 -1.57 -1.52
CA GLY A 49 29.69 -0.95 -1.33
C GLY A 49 30.80 -1.88 -1.79
N THR A 50 31.86 -1.31 -2.35
CA THR A 50 32.89 -2.01 -3.10
C THR A 50 34.11 -2.41 -2.27
N THR A 51 34.30 -1.76 -1.12
CA THR A 51 35.37 -2.06 -0.18
C THR A 51 34.90 -3.15 0.78
N ASP A 52 35.46 -4.34 0.61
CA ASP A 52 35.38 -5.48 1.52
C ASP A 52 34.02 -6.20 1.59
N ILE A 53 33.82 -7.13 0.65
CA ILE A 53 32.65 -8.03 0.59
C ILE A 53 32.51 -8.94 1.83
N TYR A 54 33.61 -9.17 2.58
CA TYR A 54 33.61 -10.01 3.78
C TYR A 54 33.34 -9.22 5.06
N SER A 55 33.01 -7.94 4.95
CA SER A 55 32.56 -7.14 6.08
C SER A 55 31.34 -7.78 6.76
N THR A 56 31.43 -7.98 8.08
CA THR A 56 30.34 -8.47 8.92
C THR A 56 29.05 -7.65 8.73
N THR A 57 29.19 -6.36 8.42
CA THR A 57 28.06 -5.48 8.11
C THR A 57 27.29 -5.93 6.88
N LYS A 58 27.97 -6.36 5.82
CA LYS A 58 27.33 -6.77 4.56
C LYS A 58 26.77 -8.19 4.63
N ILE A 59 27.48 -9.10 5.28
CA ILE A 59 27.10 -10.52 5.36
C ILE A 59 26.01 -10.75 6.41
N VAL A 60 26.03 -10.02 7.53
CA VAL A 60 25.14 -10.28 8.68
C VAL A 60 24.19 -9.13 8.93
N ILE A 61 24.70 -7.91 9.12
CA ILE A 61 23.86 -6.77 9.54
C ILE A 61 22.87 -6.38 8.43
N ALA A 62 23.33 -6.24 7.19
CA ALA A 62 22.50 -5.82 6.07
C ALA A 62 21.32 -6.78 5.81
N PRO A 63 21.50 -8.11 5.72
CA PRO A 63 20.39 -9.05 5.60
C PRO A 63 19.40 -8.98 6.77
N ILE A 64 19.90 -8.84 8.01
CA ILE A 64 19.03 -8.70 9.18
C ILE A 64 18.18 -7.42 9.09
N VAL A 65 18.76 -6.29 8.65
CA VAL A 65 18.03 -5.03 8.46
C VAL A 65 16.96 -5.17 7.39
N VAL A 66 17.28 -5.83 6.27
CA VAL A 66 16.30 -6.10 5.19
C VAL A 66 15.14 -6.95 5.71
N LEU A 67 15.44 -8.04 6.43
CA LEU A 67 14.42 -8.91 7.03
C LEU A 67 13.56 -8.17 8.06
N ALA A 68 14.14 -7.31 8.89
CA ALA A 68 13.40 -6.47 9.82
C ALA A 68 12.48 -5.49 9.08
N GLY A 69 12.95 -4.90 7.97
CA GLY A 69 12.12 -4.06 7.09
C GLY A 69 10.93 -4.82 6.51
N PHE A 70 11.13 -6.04 6.01
CA PHE A 70 10.02 -6.88 5.54
C PHE A 70 9.06 -7.27 6.67
N GLY A 71 9.56 -7.58 7.87
CA GLY A 71 8.74 -7.83 9.06
C GLY A 71 7.83 -6.64 9.40
N LEU A 72 8.38 -5.42 9.36
CA LEU A 72 7.60 -4.19 9.55
C LEU A 72 6.58 -3.99 8.41
N GLY A 73 6.93 -4.33 7.18
CA GLY A 73 6.02 -4.28 6.04
C GLY A 73 4.83 -5.23 6.19
N PHE A 74 5.09 -6.48 6.59
CA PHE A 74 4.02 -7.43 6.91
C PHE A 74 3.14 -6.93 8.05
N TYR A 75 3.74 -6.38 9.11
CA TYR A 75 2.99 -5.75 10.20
C TYR A 75 2.12 -4.60 9.70
N ALA A 76 2.63 -3.73 8.83
CA ALA A 76 1.88 -2.60 8.28
C ALA A 76 0.67 -3.04 7.43
N ILE A 77 0.81 -4.14 6.69
CA ILE A 77 -0.26 -4.72 5.86
C ILE A 77 -1.31 -5.43 6.73
N LEU A 78 -0.87 -6.24 7.71
CA LEU A 78 -1.75 -7.05 8.56
C LEU A 78 -2.42 -6.24 9.66
N LYS A 79 -1.84 -5.11 10.07
CA LYS A 79 -2.42 -4.23 11.08
C LYS A 79 -3.79 -3.77 10.59
N LYS A 80 -4.85 -4.14 11.32
CA LYS A 80 -6.20 -3.68 11.00
C LYS A 80 -6.23 -2.14 11.04
N PRO A 81 -6.79 -1.46 10.03
CA PRO A 81 -6.96 -0.02 10.07
C PRO A 81 -7.73 0.34 11.34
N SER A 82 -7.11 1.07 12.26
CA SER A 82 -7.84 1.62 13.40
C SER A 82 -8.77 2.68 12.84
N ALA A 83 -10.08 2.50 13.03
CA ALA A 83 -11.08 3.46 12.62
C ALA A 83 -10.93 4.71 13.49
N ASN A 84 -10.17 5.69 12.99
CA ASN A 84 -10.12 7.05 13.51
C ASN A 84 -10.80 7.98 12.50
#